data_AF-A0A3B8W6X9-F1
#
_entry.id   AF-A0A3B8W6X9-F1
#
_cell.length_a   1.000
_cell.length_b   1.000
_cell.length_c   1.000
_cell.angle_alpha   90.00
_cell.angle_beta   90.00
_cell.angle_gamma   90.00
#
_symmetry.space_group_name_H-M   'P 1'
#
loop_
_entity.id
_entity.type
_entity.pdbx_description
1 polymer ?
#
loop_
_entity_poly.entity_id
_entity_poly.type
_entity_poly.pdbx_seq_one_letter_code
_entity_poly.pdbx_strand_id
1 'polypeptide(L)' 'MNIVRSISEYHSACQQAIANPEGFWAAMASGLTWRKRWSKVL' A
#
# COMPACT_ATOMS: atom_id res chain seq x y z
N MET A 1 5.94 1.52 8.63
CA MET A 1 4.79 2.37 8.28
C MET A 1 5.33 3.62 7.59
N ASN A 2 5.13 3.75 6.28
CA ASN A 2 5.63 4.92 5.54
C ASN A 2 4.65 6.07 5.74
N ILE A 3 5.00 7.03 6.59
CA ILE A 3 4.18 8.21 6.84
C ILE A 3 4.45 9.19 5.69
N VAL A 4 3.39 9.59 4.99
CA VAL A 4 3.43 10.60 3.94
C VAL A 4 3.65 11.97 4.59
N ARG A 5 4.70 12.69 4.18
CA ARG A 5 5.12 13.96 4.81
C ARG A 5 4.91 15.18 3.94
N SER A 6 4.51 15.00 2.68
CA SER A 6 4.28 16.08 1.74
C SER A 6 3.13 15.77 0.80
N ILE A 7 2.54 16.82 0.22
CA ILE A 7 1.48 16.67 -0.78
C ILE A 7 1.98 15.97 -2.05
N SER A 8 3.25 16.16 -2.41
CA SER A 8 3.88 15.46 -3.54
C SER A 8 3.98 13.96 -3.29
N GLU A 9 4.39 13.54 -2.09
CA GLU A 9 4.41 12.13 -1.69
C GLU A 9 3.01 11.52 -1.70
N TYR A 10 1.99 12.26 -1.25
CA TYR A 10 0.60 11.82 -1.30
C TYR A 10 0.17 11.55 -2.75
N HIS A 11 0.40 12.50 -3.66
CA HIS A 11 0.04 12.34 -5.06
C HIS A 11 0.79 11.16 -5.72
N SER A 12 2.07 10.98 -5.42
CA SER A 12 2.85 9.85 -5.91
C SER A 12 2.29 8.51 -5.41
N ALA A 13 1.94 8.42 -4.12
CA ALA A 13 1.33 7.22 -3.54
C ALA A 13 -0.03 6.91 -4.18
N CYS A 14 -0.87 7.92 -4.42
CA CYS A 14 -2.13 7.75 -5.13
C CYS A 14 -1.93 7.25 -6.56
N GLN A 15 -0.96 7.79 -7.29
CA GLN A 15 -0.65 7.34 -8.65
C GLN A 15 -0.18 5.89 -8.66
N GLN A 16 0.64 5.47 -7.69
CA GLN A 16 1.08 4.08 -7.56
C GLN A 16 -0.07 3.13 -7.21
N ALA A 17 -0.99 3.56 -6.33
CA ALA A 17 -2.18 2.78 -5.97
C ALA A 17 -3.11 2.53 -7.17
N ILE A 18 -3.13 3.44 -8.15
CA ILE A 18 -3.90 3.29 -9.39
C ILE A 18 -3.13 2.42 -10.41
N ALA A 19 -1.82 2.66 -10.57
CA ALA A 19 -1.01 1.98 -11.57
C ALA A 19 -0.71 0.51 -11.24
N ASN A 20 -0.58 0.17 -9.94
CA ASN A 20 -0.35 -1.19 -9.48
C ASN A 20 -1.08 -1.44 -8.14
N PRO A 21 -2.41 -1.60 -8.16
CA PRO A 21 -3.21 -1.71 -6.95
C PRO A 21 -2.84 -2.95 -6.13
N GLU A 22 -2.66 -4.11 -6.75
CA GLU A 22 -2.32 -5.35 -6.02
C GLU A 22 -0.97 -5.23 -5.30
N GLY A 23 0.06 -4.75 -6.00
CA GLY A 23 1.39 -4.60 -5.42
C GLY A 23 1.44 -3.54 -4.33
N PHE A 24 0.77 -2.41 -4.55
CA PHE A 24 0.71 -1.32 -3.58
C PHE A 24 0.05 -1.77 -2.27
N TRP A 25 -1.14 -2.35 -2.35
CA TRP A 25 -1.87 -2.77 -1.15
C TRP A 25 -1.25 -4.00 -0.48
N ALA A 26 -0.66 -4.93 -1.24
CA ALA A 26 0.12 -6.03 -0.68
C ALA A 26 1.28 -5.50 0.18
N ALA A 27 2.09 -4.58 -0.37
CA ALA A 27 3.23 -4.01 0.34
C ALA A 27 2.83 -3.28 1.62
N MET A 28 1.73 -2.51 1.56
CA MET A 28 1.17 -1.82 2.73
C MET A 28 0.73 -2.82 3.82
N ALA A 29 0.04 -3.89 3.43
CA ALA A 29 -0.47 -4.89 4.35
C ALA A 29 0.63 -5.82 4.90
N SER A 30 1.72 -6.05 4.15
CA SER A 30 2.84 -6.93 4.56
C SER A 30 3.56 -6.46 5.82
N GLY A 31 3.54 -5.15 6.12
CA GLY A 31 4.14 -4.58 7.32
C GLY A 31 3.30 -4.74 8.59
N LEU A 32 2.10 -5.32 8.50
CA LEU A 32 1.19 -5.51 9.63
C LEU A 32 1.28 -6.94 10.18
N THR A 33 0.92 -7.11 11.45
CA THR A 33 0.83 -8.43 12.08
C THR A 33 -0.55 -9.00 11.86
N TRP A 34 -0.63 -10.12 11.14
CA TRP A 34 -1.88 -10.80 10.82
C TRP A 34 -2.01 -12.09 11.60
N ARG A 35 -3.18 -12.33 12.21
CA ARG A 35 -3.53 -13.64 12.76
C ARG A 35 -3.64 -14.71 11.65
N LYS A 36 -4.14 -14.31 10.48
CA LYS A 36 -4.17 -15.10 9.25
C LYS A 36 -3.96 -14.14 8.09
N ARG A 37 -2.94 -14.37 7.25
CA ARG A 37 -2.69 -13.55 6.07
C ARG A 37 -3.74 -13.81 4.99
N TRP A 38 -4.00 -12.79 4.18
CA TRP A 38 -4.86 -12.88 3.00
C TRP A 38 -4.17 -13.68 1.90
N SER A 39 -4.95 -14.29 1.01
CA SER A 39 -4.45 -15.06 -0.14
C SER A 39 -4.46 -14.27 -1.45
N LYS A 40 -5.31 -13.24 -1.55
CA LYS A 40 -5.45 -12.36 -2.72
C LYS A 40 -5.79 -10.95 -2.23
N VAL A 41 -5.25 -9.93 -2.91
CA VAL A 41 -5.49 -8.52 -2.55
C VAL A 41 -6.81 -8.02 -3.16
N LEU A 42 -6.97 -8.17 -4.48
CA LEU A 42 -8.13 -7.81 -5.29
C LEU A 42 -8.44 -8.97 -6.23
#